data_AF-A0A3C0G8B4-F1
#
_entry.id   AF-A0A3C0G8B4-F1
#
_cell.length_a   1.000
_cell.length_b   1.000
_cell.length_c   1.000
_cell.angle_alpha   90.00
_cell.angle_beta   90.00
_cell.angle_gamma   90.00
#
_symmetry.space_group_name_H-M   'P 1'
#
loop_
_entity.id
_entity.type
_entity.pdbx_description
1 polymer ?
#
loop_
_entity_poly.entity_id
_entity_poly.type
_entity_poly.pdbx_seq_one_letter_code
_entity_poly.pdbx_strand_id
1 'polypeptide(L)' 'MQYSTYVDGDLRADVIKLDNHWGCRLYEKGELKKTEFYKGHSEAYAEDAAENYVLGIKKI' A
#
# COMPACT_ATOMS: atom_id res chain seq x y z
N MET A 1 0.80 -8.71 -9.37
CA MET A 1 -0.41 -8.01 -9.90
C MET A 1 -0.82 -6.93 -8.91
N GLN A 2 -1.37 -5.82 -9.40
CA GLN A 2 -1.97 -4.75 -8.59
C GLN A 2 -3.46 -5.04 -8.42
N TYR A 3 -3.97 -4.88 -7.20
CA TYR A 3 -5.34 -5.28 -6.82
C TYR A 3 -6.22 -4.06 -6.54
N SER A 4 -5.80 -3.22 -5.61
CA SER A 4 -6.53 -2.03 -5.17
C SER A 4 -5.61 -0.82 -5.20
N THR A 5 -6.17 0.36 -5.46
CA THR A 5 -5.41 1.63 -5.43
C THR A 5 -6.16 2.64 -4.61
N TYR A 6 -5.45 3.24 -3.67
CA TYR A 6 -5.91 4.26 -2.77
C TYR A 6 -5.14 5.55 -3.07
N VAL A 7 -5.84 6.69 -3.12
CA VAL A 7 -5.23 8.00 -3.43
C VAL A 7 -5.91 9.06 -2.56
N ASP A 8 -5.11 9.84 -1.86
CA ASP A 8 -5.57 11.01 -1.10
C ASP A 8 -4.54 12.14 -1.23
N GLY A 9 -4.93 13.23 -1.88
CA GLY A 9 -4.04 14.36 -2.16
C GLY A 9 -2.76 13.94 -2.90
N ASP A 10 -1.60 14.20 -2.28
CA ASP A 10 -0.28 13.82 -2.80
C ASP A 10 0.11 12.37 -2.49
N LEU A 11 -0.66 11.65 -1.67
CA LEU A 11 -0.36 10.29 -1.25
C LEU A 11 -1.13 9.28 -2.11
N ARG A 12 -0.45 8.19 -2.46
CA ARG A 12 -1.06 7.07 -3.17
C ARG A 12 -0.53 5.74 -2.63
N ALA A 13 -1.37 4.75 -2.50
CA ALA A 13 -0.98 3.39 -2.16
C ALA A 13 -1.60 2.38 -3.13
N ASP A 14 -0.77 1.51 -3.70
CA ASP A 14 -1.21 0.41 -4.57
C ASP A 14 -1.01 -0.92 -3.86
N VAL A 15 -2.09 -1.66 -3.63
CA VAL A 15 -2.08 -3.00 -3.06
C VAL A 15 -1.59 -3.97 -4.13
N ILE A 16 -0.57 -4.75 -3.77
CA ILE A 16 0.10 -5.69 -4.66
C ILE A 16 0.18 -7.09 -4.04
N LYS A 17 0.18 -8.10 -4.90
CA LYS A 17 0.50 -9.48 -4.52
C LYS A 17 1.69 -9.99 -5.31
N LEU A 18 2.68 -10.54 -4.60
CA LEU A 18 3.90 -11.14 -5.14
C LEU A 18 4.17 -12.47 -4.42
N ASP A 19 4.36 -13.57 -5.15
CA ASP A 19 4.69 -14.89 -4.57
C ASP A 19 3.78 -15.30 -3.41
N ASN A 20 2.48 -15.05 -3.56
CA ASN A 20 1.45 -15.30 -2.54
C ASN A 20 1.57 -14.45 -1.25
N HIS A 21 2.42 -13.43 -1.26
CA HIS A 21 2.51 -12.41 -0.22
C HIS A 21 1.80 -11.13 -0.65
N TRP A 22 0.93 -10.66 0.24
CA TRP A 22 0.26 -9.37 0.10
C TRP A 22 1.19 -8.25 0.52
N GLY A 23 1.00 -7.07 -0.05
CA GLY A 23 1.81 -5.90 0.21
C GLY A 23 1.21 -4.65 -0.39
N CYS A 24 1.90 -3.54 -0.23
CA CYS A 24 1.49 -2.26 -0.78
C CYS A 24 2.71 -1.44 -1.23
N ARG A 25 2.56 -0.76 -2.37
CA ARG A 25 3.49 0.24 -2.88
C ARG A 25 2.97 1.61 -2.49
N LEU A 26 3.79 2.36 -1.76
CA LEU A 26 3.44 3.63 -1.16
C LEU A 26 4.16 4.73 -1.95
N TYR A 27 3.38 5.68 -2.45
CA TYR A 27 3.77 6.75 -3.33
C TYR A 27 3.46 8.09 -2.68
N GLU A 28 4.36 9.05 -2.86
CA GLU A 28 4.18 10.43 -2.44
C GLU A 28 4.58 11.34 -3.59
N LYS A 29 3.71 12.28 -3.97
CA LYS A 29 3.89 13.20 -5.09
C LYS A 29 4.20 12.48 -6.42
N GLY A 30 3.63 11.29 -6.60
CA GLY A 30 3.85 10.45 -7.77
C GLY A 30 5.14 9.63 -7.75
N GLU A 31 5.98 9.76 -6.72
CA GLU A 31 7.20 8.97 -6.58
C GLU A 31 6.97 7.76 -5.67
N LEU A 32 7.45 6.58 -6.07
CA LEU A 32 7.43 5.39 -5.22
C LEU A 32 8.41 5.60 -4.05
N LYS A 33 7.89 5.82 -2.85
CA LYS A 33 8.70 5.99 -1.63
C LYS A 33 9.06 4.66 -1.00
N LYS A 34 8.11 3.72 -0.97
CA LYS A 34 8.32 2.44 -0.28
C LYS A 34 7.49 1.32 -0.89
N THR A 35 8.02 0.10 -0.81
CA THR A 35 7.24 -1.11 -1.06
C THR A 35 7.31 -1.97 0.19
N GLU A 36 6.16 -2.28 0.77
CA GLU A 36 6.05 -3.17 1.94
C GLU A 36 5.37 -4.47 1.54
N PHE A 37 5.92 -5.59 2.00
CA PHE A 37 5.30 -6.90 1.87
C PHE A 37 5.01 -7.46 3.26
N TYR A 38 3.78 -7.91 3.44
CA TYR A 38 3.24 -8.46 4.67
C TYR A 38 3.21 -9.98 4.56
N LYS A 39 4.33 -10.63 4.89
CA LYS A 39 4.45 -12.09 4.84
C LYS A 39 3.49 -12.73 5.85
N GLY A 40 2.65 -13.64 5.38
CA GLY A 40 1.66 -14.34 6.22
C GLY A 40 0.40 -13.53 6.53
N HIS A 41 0.27 -12.31 6.01
CA HIS A 41 -0.92 -11.50 6.15
C HIS A 41 -1.86 -11.66 4.95
N SER A 42 -3.11 -11.25 5.14
CA SER A 42 -4.18 -11.32 4.13
C SER A 42 -4.28 -10.03 3.32
N GLU A 43 -5.06 -10.08 2.24
CA GLU A 43 -5.41 -8.93 1.39
C GLU A 43 -5.91 -7.74 2.21
N ALA A 44 -6.91 -7.97 3.07
CA ALA A 44 -7.49 -6.94 3.93
C ALA A 44 -6.45 -6.20 4.79
N TYR A 45 -5.37 -6.87 5.19
CA TYR A 45 -4.30 -6.22 5.94
C TYR A 45 -3.48 -5.27 5.05
N ALA A 46 -3.24 -5.66 3.80
CA ALA A 46 -2.56 -4.79 2.84
C ALA A 46 -3.44 -3.61 2.41
N GLU A 47 -4.75 -3.82 2.31
CA GLU A 47 -5.72 -2.75 2.05
C GLU A 47 -5.80 -1.76 3.21
N ASP A 48 -5.94 -2.26 4.44
CA ASP A 48 -5.91 -1.44 5.65
C ASP A 48 -4.60 -0.64 5.78
N ALA A 49 -3.46 -1.26 5.47
CA ALA A 49 -2.17 -0.58 5.46
C ALA A 49 -2.06 0.51 4.37
N ALA A 50 -2.65 0.26 3.20
CA ALA A 50 -2.70 1.20 2.09
C ALA A 50 -3.62 2.39 2.41
N GLU A 51 -4.80 2.13 2.98
CA GLU A 51 -5.75 3.15 3.43
C GLU A 51 -5.15 4.01 4.53
N ASN A 52 -4.57 3.39 5.56
CA ASN A 52 -3.89 4.10 6.65
C ASN A 52 -2.73 4.98 6.17
N TYR A 53 -2.04 4.58 5.09
CA TYR A 53 -1.00 5.41 4.48
C TYR A 53 -1.58 6.65 3.81
N VAL A 54 -2.58 6.49 2.93
CA VAL A 54 -3.16 7.65 2.23
C VAL A 54 -3.90 8.59 3.18
N LEU A 55 -4.47 8.08 4.27
CA LEU A 55 -5.07 8.90 5.34
C LEU A 55 -4.04 9.64 6.20
N GLY A 56 -2.73 9.44 5.97
CA GLY A 56 -1.66 10.09 6.73
C GLY A 56 -1.52 9.59 8.19
N ILE A 57 -2.21 8.51 8.54
CA ILE A 57 -2.13 7.85 9.86
C ILE A 57 -0.80 7.10 9.96
N LYS A 58 -0.46 6.35 8.91
CA LYS A 58 0.80 5.63 8.81
C LYS A 58 1.85 6.52 8.13
N LYS A 59 2.64 7.22 8.94
CA LYS A 59 3.81 7.97 8.46
C LYS A 59 4.99 7.03 8.27
N ILE A 60 5.66 7.16 7.12
CA ILE A 60 6.87 6.41 6.76
C ILE A 60 8.10 7.23 7.10
#